data_AF-A0A7X2D150-F1
#
_entry.id   AF-A0A7X2D150-F1
#
_cell.length_a   1.000
_cell.length_b   1.000
_cell.length_c   1.000
_cell.angle_alpha   90.00
_cell.angle_beta   90.00
_cell.angle_gamma   90.00
#
_symmetry.space_group_name_H-M   'P 1'
#
loop_
_entity.id
_entity.type
_entity.pdbx_description
1 polymer ?
#
loop_
_entity_poly.entity_id
_entity_poly.type
_entity_poly.pdbx_seq_one_letter_code
_entity_poly.pdbx_strand_id
1 'polypeptide(L)'
;MGVDNFDWKEIAKGYSNEVTNKVSDYIETQVKAQAMKAGAKSKIQRSHGHTYRYKNTGELARNIKAKKDDDGHWSVSDGTRADYSKGYHGMYFLVEKRGEREVARILKEAISFTEKTKL
;
A
#
# COMPACT_ATOMS: atom_id res chain seq x y z
N MET A 1 -8.10 44.73 -22.24
CA MET A 1 -7.45 44.32 -20.98
C MET A 1 -7.76 42.85 -20.80
N GLY A 2 -6.73 42.00 -20.89
CA GLY A 2 -6.88 40.55 -20.87
C GLY A 2 -7.43 40.12 -19.52
N VAL A 3 -8.53 39.37 -19.53
CA VAL A 3 -8.95 38.63 -18.35
C VAL A 3 -7.92 37.53 -18.22
N ASP A 4 -7.01 37.66 -17.27
CA ASP A 4 -6.09 36.59 -16.91
C ASP A 4 -6.94 35.35 -16.65
N ASN A 5 -6.87 34.41 -17.59
CA ASN A 5 -7.61 33.17 -17.59
C ASN A 5 -6.95 32.27 -16.54
N PHE A 6 -7.15 32.61 -15.27
CA PHE A 6 -6.61 31.90 -14.12
C PHE A 6 -7.24 30.51 -14.15
N ASP A 7 -6.48 29.52 -14.61
CA ASP A 7 -6.99 28.17 -14.83
C ASP A 7 -7.13 27.43 -13.48
N TRP A 8 -8.19 27.77 -12.77
CA TRP A 8 -8.62 27.14 -11.52
C TRP A 8 -8.76 25.62 -11.65
N LYS A 9 -9.00 25.09 -12.86
CA LYS A 9 -9.14 23.66 -13.11
C LYS A 9 -7.76 23.02 -13.14
N GLU A 10 -6.79 23.65 -13.79
CA GLU A 10 -5.41 23.20 -13.80
C GLU A 10 -4.79 23.24 -12.40
N ILE A 11 -5.05 24.30 -11.62
CA ILE A 11 -4.61 24.42 -10.22
C ILE A 11 -5.27 23.35 -9.34
N ALA A 12 -6.60 23.19 -9.43
CA ALA A 12 -7.31 22.16 -8.67
C ALA A 12 -6.84 20.74 -9.05
N LYS A 13 -6.53 20.49 -10.33
CA LYS A 13 -5.95 19.24 -10.80
C LYS A 13 -4.54 19.03 -10.25
N GLY A 14 -3.70 20.06 -10.26
CA GLY A 14 -2.36 20.02 -9.66
C GLY A 14 -2.41 19.67 -8.17
N TYR A 15 -3.31 20.31 -7.43
CA TYR A 15 -3.52 20.08 -6.02
C TYR A 15 -4.05 18.68 -5.71
N SER A 16 -5.07 18.24 -6.45
CA SER A 16 -5.63 16.89 -6.33
C SER A 16 -4.57 15.82 -6.60
N ASN A 17 -3.72 16.01 -7.60
CA ASN A 17 -2.60 15.13 -7.88
C ASN A 17 -1.60 15.09 -6.72
N GLU A 18 -1.24 16.25 -6.16
CA GLU A 18 -0.30 16.32 -5.04
C GLU A 18 -0.84 15.64 -3.77
N VAL A 19 -2.11 15.86 -3.44
CA VAL A 19 -2.80 15.17 -2.34
C VAL A 19 -2.79 13.67 -2.56
N THR A 20 -3.15 13.22 -3.76
CA THR A 20 -3.20 11.80 -4.10
C THR A 20 -1.82 11.15 -4.01
N ASN A 21 -0.77 11.82 -4.50
CA ASN A 21 0.61 11.37 -4.36
C ASN A 21 1.00 11.19 -2.88
N LYS A 22 0.77 12.22 -2.05
CA LYS A 22 1.12 12.19 -0.62
C LYS A 22 0.38 11.08 0.14
N VAL A 23 -0.90 10.88 -0.18
CA VAL A 23 -1.70 9.80 0.42
C VAL A 23 -1.20 8.43 -0.03
N SER A 24 -0.89 8.27 -1.32
CA SER A 24 -0.34 7.04 -1.85
C SER A 24 1.01 6.70 -1.20
N ASP A 25 1.91 7.68 -1.06
CA ASP A 25 3.21 7.52 -0.40
C ASP A 25 3.05 7.14 1.09
N TYR A 26 2.10 7.77 1.78
CA TYR A 26 1.76 7.43 3.17
C TYR A 26 1.29 5.97 3.28
N ILE A 27 0.34 5.56 2.44
CA ILE A 27 -0.20 4.19 2.44
C ILE A 27 0.91 3.19 2.13
N GLU A 28 1.70 3.42 1.07
CA GLU A 28 2.83 2.56 0.71
C GLU A 28 3.78 2.38 1.90
N THR A 29 4.19 3.49 2.52
CA THR A 29 5.14 3.49 3.64
C THR A 29 4.59 2.71 4.85
N GLN A 30 3.34 2.95 5.24
CA GLN A 30 2.73 2.29 6.38
C GLN A 30 2.52 0.79 6.13
N VAL A 31 2.04 0.42 4.94
CA VAL A 31 1.79 -0.98 4.59
C VAL A 31 3.12 -1.74 4.51
N LYS A 32 4.18 -1.13 3.93
CA LYS A 32 5.55 -1.69 3.96
C LYS A 32 6.04 -1.93 5.38
N ALA A 33 5.90 -0.94 6.25
CA ALA A 33 6.35 -1.05 7.64
C ALA A 33 5.64 -2.19 8.38
N GLN A 34 4.33 -2.36 8.17
CA GLN A 34 3.58 -3.47 8.77
C GLN A 34 3.92 -4.82 8.14
N ALA A 35 4.13 -4.88 6.82
CA ALA A 35 4.59 -6.07 6.12
C ALA A 35 5.98 -6.53 6.60
N MET A 36 6.87 -5.60 6.96
CA MET A 36 8.16 -5.92 7.59
C MET A 36 8.01 -6.43 9.02
N LYS A 37 7.07 -5.88 9.81
CA LYS A 37 6.79 -6.31 11.18
C LYS A 37 6.09 -7.67 11.23
N ALA A 38 5.27 -7.98 10.23
CA ALA A 38 4.59 -9.25 10.11
C ALA A 38 5.62 -10.39 10.06
N GLY A 39 5.46 -11.46 10.85
CA GLY A 39 6.34 -12.63 10.72
C GLY A 39 7.75 -12.50 11.34
N ALA A 40 7.94 -11.66 12.36
CA ALA A 40 9.11 -11.76 13.26
C ALA A 40 9.25 -13.17 13.89
N LYS A 41 8.13 -13.89 14.07
CA LYS A 41 8.11 -15.31 14.45
C LYS A 41 7.72 -16.17 13.25
N SER A 42 8.48 -17.24 13.00
CA SER A 42 8.14 -18.23 11.98
C SER A 42 6.75 -18.81 12.25
N LYS A 43 5.89 -18.81 11.24
CA LYS A 43 4.57 -19.44 11.33
C LYS A 43 4.63 -20.85 10.78
N ILE A 44 3.91 -21.75 11.42
CA ILE A 44 3.75 -23.12 10.97
C ILE A 44 2.28 -23.31 10.61
N GLN A 45 2.00 -23.58 9.35
CA GLN A 45 0.67 -23.99 8.90
C GLN A 45 0.71 -25.48 8.59
N ARG A 46 -0.29 -26.22 9.06
CA ARG A 46 -0.46 -27.63 8.75
C ARG A 46 -1.68 -27.79 7.86
N SER A 47 -1.53 -28.46 6.72
CA SER A 47 -2.61 -28.72 5.77
C SER A 47 -2.35 -30.01 5.01
N HIS A 48 -3.35 -30.87 4.88
CA HIS A 48 -3.29 -32.13 4.11
C HIS A 48 -2.05 -32.99 4.42
N GLY A 49 -1.72 -33.18 5.71
CA GLY A 49 -0.54 -33.96 6.13
C GLY A 49 0.82 -33.26 5.95
N HIS A 50 0.85 -32.08 5.32
CA HIS A 50 2.05 -31.29 5.14
C HIS A 50 2.18 -30.19 6.20
N THR A 51 3.42 -29.92 6.59
CA THR A 51 3.77 -28.81 7.50
C THR A 51 4.57 -27.77 6.73
N TYR A 52 3.99 -26.58 6.58
CA TYR A 52 4.60 -25.45 5.91
C TYR A 52 5.15 -24.47 6.95
N ARG A 53 6.44 -24.15 6.84
CA ARG A 53 7.09 -23.15 7.69
C ARG A 53 7.32 -21.87 6.91
N TYR A 54 6.68 -20.81 7.35
CA TYR A 54 6.78 -19.48 6.76
C TYR A 54 7.68 -18.63 7.64
N LYS A 55 8.59 -17.89 7.00
CA LYS A 55 9.41 -16.86 7.63
C LYS A 55 9.24 -15.61 6.79
N ASN A 56 9.07 -14.45 7.43
CA ASN A 56 9.09 -13.21 6.69
C ASN A 56 10.48 -13.00 6.06
N THR A 57 10.52 -12.92 4.73
CA THR A 57 11.71 -12.68 3.92
C THR A 57 11.90 -11.20 3.57
N GLY A 58 10.95 -10.35 3.95
CA GLY A 58 10.85 -8.94 3.55
C GLY A 58 10.42 -8.73 2.10
N GLU A 59 10.15 -9.80 1.33
CA GLU A 59 9.80 -9.69 -0.10
C GLU A 59 8.49 -8.95 -0.31
N LEU A 60 7.47 -9.21 0.50
CA LEU A 60 6.21 -8.47 0.42
C LEU A 60 6.43 -6.97 0.56
N ALA A 61 7.21 -6.54 1.56
CA ALA A 61 7.50 -5.13 1.76
C ALA A 61 8.33 -4.53 0.61
N ARG A 62 9.20 -5.31 -0.03
CA ARG A 62 9.93 -4.85 -1.23
C ARG A 62 9.03 -4.69 -2.45
N ASN A 63 7.99 -5.52 -2.55
CA ASN A 63 7.10 -5.57 -3.70
C ASN A 63 5.91 -4.62 -3.59
N ILE A 64 5.51 -4.22 -2.37
CA ILE A 64 4.54 -3.15 -2.16
C ILE A 64 5.05 -1.87 -2.81
N LYS A 65 4.33 -1.33 -3.78
CA LYS A 65 4.69 -0.07 -4.46
C LYS A 65 3.44 0.68 -4.88
N ALA A 66 3.47 1.99 -4.72
CA ALA A 66 2.57 2.89 -5.39
C ALA A 66 2.92 2.92 -6.89
N LYS A 67 1.91 2.76 -7.73
CA LYS A 67 2.02 2.90 -9.18
C LYS A 67 0.87 3.76 -9.68
N LYS A 68 1.18 4.60 -10.66
CA LYS A 68 0.20 5.38 -11.40
C LYS A 68 -0.19 4.59 -12.65
N ASP A 69 -1.47 4.42 -12.90
CA ASP A 69 -1.96 3.83 -14.14
C ASP A 69 -1.99 4.87 -15.28
N ASP A 70 -2.33 4.42 -16.49
CA ASP A 70 -2.38 5.25 -17.70
C ASP A 70 -3.47 6.34 -17.62
N ASP A 71 -4.52 6.10 -16.82
CA ASP A 71 -5.60 7.05 -16.55
C ASP A 71 -5.21 8.08 -15.46
N GLY A 72 -4.04 7.89 -14.84
CA GLY A 72 -3.47 8.77 -13.84
C GLY A 72 -3.94 8.51 -12.42
N HIS A 73 -4.60 7.38 -12.15
CA HIS A 73 -4.97 6.95 -10.82
C HIS A 73 -3.81 6.26 -10.11
N TRP A 74 -3.71 6.51 -8.81
CA TRP A 74 -2.73 5.84 -7.96
C TRP A 74 -3.30 4.56 -7.39
N SER A 75 -2.51 3.49 -7.46
CA SER A 75 -2.79 2.22 -6.80
C SER A 75 -1.56 1.77 -6.03
N VAL A 76 -1.78 1.23 -4.82
CA VAL A 76 -0.73 0.54 -4.06
C VAL A 76 -0.94 -0.96 -4.25
N SER A 77 0.05 -1.62 -4.86
CA SER A 77 0.00 -3.06 -5.18
C SER A 77 1.16 -3.78 -4.52
N ASP A 78 0.95 -5.03 -4.14
CA ASP A 78 1.95 -5.96 -3.58
C ASP A 78 2.74 -6.73 -4.65
N GLY A 79 2.66 -6.31 -5.92
CA GLY A 79 3.32 -6.95 -7.05
C GLY A 79 2.57 -8.16 -7.60
N THR A 80 3.27 -8.94 -8.40
CA THR A 80 2.77 -10.15 -9.07
C THR A 80 3.45 -11.38 -8.52
N ARG A 81 2.91 -12.57 -8.83
CA ARG A 81 3.54 -13.86 -8.45
C ARG A 81 5.00 -13.97 -8.89
N ALA A 82 5.37 -13.38 -10.04
CA ALA A 82 6.73 -13.44 -10.57
C ALA A 82 7.74 -12.64 -9.73
N ASP A 83 7.27 -11.69 -8.93
CA ASP A 83 8.11 -10.83 -8.09
C ASP A 83 8.56 -11.53 -6.78
N TYR A 84 8.14 -12.77 -6.55
CA TYR A 84 8.43 -13.52 -5.32
C TYR A 84 9.33 -14.72 -5.59
N SER A 85 10.47 -14.82 -4.88
CA SER A 85 11.44 -15.91 -5.09
C SER A 85 10.93 -17.28 -4.62
N LYS A 86 9.98 -17.32 -3.68
CA LYS A 86 9.41 -18.54 -3.09
C LYS A 86 7.90 -18.49 -3.03
N GLY A 87 7.23 -18.56 -4.19
CA GLY A 87 5.76 -18.63 -4.27
C GLY A 87 5.02 -17.54 -3.48
N TYR A 88 3.76 -17.77 -3.12
CA TYR A 88 2.92 -16.78 -2.40
C TYR A 88 3.26 -16.61 -0.90
N HIS A 89 4.48 -16.95 -0.47
CA HIS A 89 4.85 -16.88 0.95
C HIS A 89 4.87 -15.45 1.52
N GLY A 90 5.09 -14.44 0.69
CA GLY A 90 5.05 -13.03 1.10
C GLY A 90 3.63 -12.52 1.39
N MET A 91 2.62 -12.97 0.65
CA MET A 91 1.27 -12.40 0.66
C MET A 91 0.47 -12.73 1.94
N TYR A 92 0.96 -13.61 2.80
CA TYR A 92 0.27 -14.01 4.04
C TYR A 92 -0.09 -12.85 4.97
N PHE A 93 0.67 -11.76 4.97
CA PHE A 93 0.27 -10.59 5.74
C PHE A 93 -1.12 -10.11 5.32
N LEU A 94 -1.35 -9.86 4.02
CA LEU A 94 -2.61 -9.33 3.51
C LEU A 94 -3.78 -10.32 3.62
N VAL A 95 -3.49 -11.63 3.53
CA VAL A 95 -4.51 -12.69 3.55
C VAL A 95 -4.92 -13.08 4.98
N GLU A 96 -4.15 -12.66 5.99
CA GLU A 96 -4.48 -12.94 7.39
C GLU A 96 -5.38 -11.86 7.98
N LYS A 97 -6.32 -12.26 8.86
CA LYS A 97 -7.16 -11.34 9.66
C LYS A 97 -6.37 -10.21 10.34
N ARG A 98 -5.11 -10.45 10.70
CA ARG A 98 -4.26 -9.41 11.28
C ARG A 98 -3.86 -8.36 10.25
N GLY A 99 -3.36 -8.75 9.08
CA GLY A 99 -2.99 -7.75 8.07
C GLY A 99 -4.18 -7.06 7.45
N GLU A 100 -5.32 -7.75 7.28
CA GLU A 100 -6.59 -7.09 6.91
C GLU A 100 -6.95 -5.96 7.90
N ARG A 101 -6.86 -6.23 9.22
CA ARG A 101 -7.09 -5.21 10.25
C ARG A 101 -6.09 -4.07 10.21
N GLU A 102 -4.82 -4.36 9.96
CA GLU A 102 -3.78 -3.34 9.85
C GLU A 102 -3.99 -2.46 8.61
N VAL A 103 -4.34 -3.05 7.46
CA VAL A 103 -4.68 -2.31 6.24
C VAL A 103 -5.89 -1.42 6.49
N ALA A 104 -6.96 -1.95 7.11
CA ALA A 104 -8.13 -1.15 7.46
C ALA A 104 -7.79 0.02 8.41
N ARG A 105 -6.90 -0.21 9.38
CA ARG A 105 -6.38 0.85 10.27
C ARG A 105 -5.62 1.92 9.49
N ILE A 106 -4.71 1.51 8.61
CA ILE A 106 -3.91 2.43 7.77
C ILE A 106 -4.82 3.28 6.89
N LEU A 107 -5.85 2.70 6.28
CA LEU A 107 -6.82 3.44 5.47
C LEU A 107 -7.56 4.49 6.30
N LYS A 108 -8.00 4.14 7.52
CA LYS A 108 -8.64 5.09 8.43
C LYS A 108 -7.69 6.22 8.83
N GLU A 109 -6.42 5.91 9.07
CA GLU A 109 -5.40 6.90 9.39
C GLU A 109 -5.06 7.80 8.20
N ALA A 110 -5.06 7.27 6.97
CA ALA A 110 -4.87 8.04 5.75
C ALA A 110 -6.01 9.05 5.55
N ILE A 111 -7.27 8.64 5.80
CA ILE A 111 -8.42 9.56 5.78
C ILE A 111 -8.24 10.66 6.83
N SER A 112 -7.91 10.29 8.08
CA SER A 112 -7.66 11.26 9.14
C SER A 112 -6.48 12.19 8.81
N PHE A 113 -5.45 11.69 8.14
CA PHE A 113 -4.32 12.49 7.66
C PHE A 113 -4.79 13.52 6.63
N THR A 114 -5.58 13.12 5.63
CA THR A 114 -6.14 14.07 4.65
C THR A 114 -7.02 15.14 5.29
N GLU A 115 -7.89 14.76 6.22
CA GLU A 115 -8.79 15.70 6.92
C GLU A 115 -8.02 16.69 7.80
N LYS A 116 -6.97 16.22 8.49
CA LYS A 116 -6.14 17.07 9.38
C LYS A 116 -5.19 17.97 8.61
N THR A 117 -4.73 17.55 7.44
CA THR A 117 -3.82 18.36 6.65
C THR A 117 -4.51 19.62 6.13
N LYS A 118 -5.86 19.70 6.18
CA LYS A 118 -6.69 20.86 5.74
C LYS A 118 -5.98 21.64 4.64
N LEU A 119 -5.73 20.88 3.59
CA LEU A 119 -5.41 21.41 2.28
C LEU A 119 -6.71 21.98 1.70
#